data_AF-A0A2G6MT43-F1
#
_entry.id   AF-A0A2G6MT43-F1
#
_cell.length_a   1.000
_cell.length_b   1.000
_cell.length_c   1.000
_cell.angle_alpha   90.00
_cell.angle_beta   90.00
_cell.angle_gamma   90.00
#
_symmetry.space_group_name_H-M   'P 1'
#
loop_
_entity.id
_entity.type
_entity.pdbx_description
1 polymer ?
#
loop_
_entity_poly.entity_id
_entity_poly.type
_entity_poly.pdbx_seq_one_letter_code
_entity_poly.pdbx_strand_id
1 'polypeptide(L)'
;IIVESPTKIKTLQKYVGKDYNVTASAGHIRDLPVNDLGIDVENQFAAKYVNIKNKAKVIANLKKSAQNCNEVFLAPDPDREGEAIAFHIMDILKKKNRKFHRILIHELTRKGITDALQHPMDPDMDKYDAQQARRKLDRLVGYQISPLLWKKVQRGLSAGRVQSVAVKIICDREREIRQFIPQEYWTLTADLLANTPPVFQATLQKIGTKKLDNNRRKIANQQEMDTILKEISQADFMVDEIKSKTVKRNPLPPFITSKLQQDAINRLRFSAKKTMMVAQQLYEGIDIGTGGPEGLITYMRTDSIRIAPEAAHEARELITAQFGPDFSLSSPRFFKNKNKAQDAHEAIRPTSVFNTPEKIKPFLKPDQFKLYDLIWKRFVASQMAQAQIDQKSIFIKAKEKYLFSVSGSTIRFPGFMVVYDEETSNTNKDIQSLPKVEEGEKLTVKKLNPKQHFTKP
;
A
#
# COMPACT_ATOMS: atom_id res chain seq x y z
N ILE A 1 -31.39 -8.21 7.51
CA ILE A 1 -29.97 -7.79 7.49
C ILE A 1 -29.89 -6.37 6.92
N ILE A 2 -29.21 -5.45 7.61
CA ILE A 2 -29.03 -4.06 7.17
C ILE A 2 -27.55 -3.79 6.91
N VAL A 3 -27.20 -3.39 5.70
CA VAL A 3 -25.83 -3.02 5.27
C VAL A 3 -25.71 -1.52 5.01
N GLU A 4 -24.49 -0.99 4.91
CA GLU A 4 -24.30 0.44 4.64
C GLU A 4 -24.51 0.80 3.17
N SER A 5 -24.17 -0.08 2.22
CA SER A 5 -24.18 0.21 0.79
C SER A 5 -25.24 -0.59 0.02
N PRO A 6 -26.05 0.03 -0.87
CA PRO A 6 -27.04 -0.69 -1.68
C PRO A 6 -26.44 -1.74 -2.62
N THR A 7 -25.19 -1.56 -3.05
CA THR A 7 -24.49 -2.50 -3.95
C THR A 7 -24.28 -3.87 -3.31
N LYS A 8 -24.06 -3.90 -1.99
CA LYS A 8 -23.93 -5.13 -1.21
C LYS A 8 -25.22 -5.96 -1.15
N ILE A 9 -26.40 -5.34 -1.30
CA ILE A 9 -27.69 -6.04 -1.17
C ILE A 9 -27.75 -7.26 -2.09
N LYS A 10 -27.41 -7.09 -3.38
CA LYS A 10 -27.46 -8.18 -4.35
C LYS A 10 -26.51 -9.32 -3.98
N THR A 11 -25.28 -8.99 -3.58
CA THR A 11 -24.26 -9.96 -3.17
C THR A 11 -24.69 -10.73 -1.93
N LEU A 12 -25.18 -10.05 -0.87
CA LEU A 12 -25.68 -10.75 0.32
C LEU A 12 -26.91 -11.60 0.00
N GLN A 13 -27.90 -11.04 -0.70
CA GLN A 13 -29.16 -11.73 -1.02
C GLN A 13 -28.92 -13.04 -1.78
N LYS A 14 -27.91 -13.08 -2.67
CA LYS A 14 -27.48 -14.30 -3.38
C LYS A 14 -27.17 -15.46 -2.42
N TYR A 15 -26.54 -15.17 -1.27
CA TYR A 15 -26.06 -16.20 -0.34
C TYR A 15 -27.01 -16.48 0.82
N VAL A 16 -27.78 -15.48 1.28
CA VAL A 16 -28.73 -15.66 2.39
C VAL A 16 -30.11 -16.14 1.94
N GLY A 17 -30.37 -16.19 0.62
CA GLY A 17 -31.60 -16.76 0.07
C GLY A 17 -32.86 -15.98 0.47
N LYS A 18 -33.99 -16.67 0.62
CA LYS A 18 -35.28 -16.06 1.01
C LYS A 18 -35.47 -15.95 2.53
N ASP A 19 -34.56 -16.54 3.30
CA ASP A 19 -34.65 -16.60 4.77
C ASP A 19 -34.43 -15.23 5.42
N TYR A 20 -33.75 -14.32 4.71
CA TYR A 20 -33.44 -12.98 5.19
C TYR A 20 -33.89 -11.90 4.21
N ASN A 21 -34.53 -10.87 4.76
CA ASN A 21 -34.72 -9.59 4.05
C ASN A 21 -33.45 -8.74 4.18
N VAL A 22 -32.83 -8.37 3.06
CA VAL A 22 -31.62 -7.52 3.02
C VAL A 22 -31.98 -6.10 2.56
N THR A 23 -31.56 -5.10 3.32
CA THR A 23 -31.79 -3.67 3.01
C THR A 23 -30.54 -2.84 3.32
N ALA A 24 -30.49 -1.58 2.89
CA ALA A 24 -29.33 -0.71 3.08
C ALA A 24 -29.69 0.67 3.64
N SER A 25 -28.78 1.22 4.47
CA SER A 25 -28.87 2.58 5.01
C SER A 25 -28.31 3.65 4.07
N ALA A 26 -27.60 3.25 3.01
CA ALA A 26 -26.87 4.14 2.10
C ALA A 26 -25.89 5.07 2.85
N GLY A 27 -25.14 4.52 3.80
CA GLY A 27 -24.22 5.23 4.69
C GLY A 27 -24.89 5.73 5.98
N HIS A 28 -24.39 6.86 6.49
CA HIS A 28 -24.94 7.52 7.67
C HIS A 28 -26.37 8.04 7.40
N ILE A 29 -27.25 7.88 8.39
CA ILE A 29 -28.65 8.32 8.38
C ILE A 29 -28.96 9.39 9.43
N ARG A 30 -28.05 9.55 10.40
CA ARG A 30 -28.03 10.63 11.39
C ARG A 30 -26.66 11.30 11.38
N ASP A 31 -26.64 12.60 11.63
CA ASP A 31 -25.43 13.38 11.82
C ASP A 31 -25.72 14.56 12.77
N LEU A 32 -24.68 15.24 13.19
CA LEU A 32 -24.78 16.51 13.89
C LEU A 32 -25.46 17.57 12.97
N PRO A 33 -26.14 18.59 13.52
CA PRO A 33 -26.79 19.62 12.74
C PRO A 33 -25.79 20.38 11.86
N VAL A 34 -26.25 20.86 10.70
CA VAL A 34 -25.40 21.54 9.71
C VAL A 34 -25.08 22.98 10.12
N ASN A 35 -26.04 23.68 10.74
CA ASN A 35 -25.97 25.11 11.05
C ASN A 35 -25.77 25.40 12.54
N ASP A 36 -25.46 24.37 13.34
CA ASP A 36 -25.31 24.48 14.79
C ASP A 36 -24.17 23.56 15.24
N LEU A 37 -23.47 23.94 16.31
CA LEU A 37 -22.37 23.15 16.86
C LEU A 37 -22.86 21.73 17.18
N GLY A 38 -24.08 21.61 17.73
CA GLY A 38 -24.72 20.33 18.03
C GLY A 38 -24.01 19.52 19.11
N ILE A 39 -23.10 20.15 19.86
CA ILE A 39 -22.34 19.57 20.96
C ILE A 39 -22.50 20.51 22.15
N ASP A 40 -23.02 19.99 23.24
CA ASP A 40 -23.12 20.68 24.52
C ASP A 40 -21.82 20.46 25.29
N VAL A 41 -20.95 21.49 25.29
CA VAL A 41 -19.62 21.43 25.91
C VAL A 41 -19.71 21.42 27.44
N GLU A 42 -20.73 22.04 28.02
CA GLU A 42 -20.94 22.12 29.47
C GLU A 42 -21.48 20.79 30.02
N ASN A 43 -22.27 20.07 29.22
CA ASN A 43 -22.85 18.79 29.60
C ASN A 43 -22.11 17.60 28.98
N GLN A 44 -20.85 17.39 29.41
CA GLN A 44 -20.03 16.23 29.04
C GLN A 44 -19.92 15.97 27.52
N PHE A 45 -19.89 17.03 26.71
CA PHE A 45 -19.85 16.93 25.24
C PHE A 45 -21.03 16.13 24.65
N ALA A 46 -22.22 16.24 25.24
CA ALA A 46 -23.42 15.57 24.72
C ALA A 46 -23.71 16.02 23.28
N ALA A 47 -23.88 15.06 22.37
CA ALA A 47 -24.10 15.32 20.95
C ALA A 47 -25.58 15.22 20.56
N LYS A 48 -26.09 16.24 19.87
CA LYS A 48 -27.46 16.27 19.34
C LYS A 48 -27.50 15.72 17.92
N TYR A 49 -27.82 14.44 17.76
CA TYR A 49 -27.96 13.82 16.45
C TYR A 49 -29.34 14.05 15.83
N VAL A 50 -29.35 14.58 14.60
CA VAL A 50 -30.57 14.77 13.79
C VAL A 50 -30.58 13.84 12.59
N ASN A 51 -31.78 13.50 12.11
CA ASN A 51 -31.92 12.75 10.87
C ASN A 51 -31.43 13.59 9.70
N ILE A 52 -30.63 13.01 8.81
CA ILE A 52 -30.14 13.72 7.63
C ILE A 52 -31.33 13.94 6.67
N LYS A 53 -31.58 15.19 6.28
CA LYS A 53 -32.78 15.58 5.49
C LYS A 53 -32.97 14.75 4.21
N ASN A 54 -31.89 14.50 3.48
CA ASN A 54 -31.93 13.72 2.23
C ASN A 54 -32.04 12.20 2.44
N LYS A 55 -32.08 11.72 3.69
CA LYS A 55 -32.24 10.30 4.05
C LYS A 55 -33.64 9.94 4.55
N ALA A 56 -34.60 10.87 4.52
CA ALA A 56 -35.98 10.61 4.98
C ALA A 56 -36.63 9.38 4.32
N LYS A 57 -36.49 9.24 2.98
CA LYS A 57 -36.99 8.06 2.24
C LYS A 57 -36.32 6.76 2.67
N VAL A 58 -35.00 6.79 2.92
CA VAL A 58 -34.24 5.63 3.37
C VAL A 58 -34.70 5.20 4.76
N ILE A 59 -34.84 6.14 5.69
CA ILE A 59 -35.33 5.89 7.05
C ILE A 59 -36.73 5.30 7.03
N ALA A 60 -37.64 5.83 6.20
CA ALA A 60 -38.98 5.29 6.04
C ALA A 60 -38.95 3.83 5.53
N ASN A 61 -38.11 3.55 4.54
CA ASN A 61 -37.94 2.19 3.99
C ASN A 61 -37.35 1.22 5.03
N LEU A 62 -36.37 1.65 5.84
CA LEU A 62 -35.81 0.85 6.93
C LEU A 62 -36.88 0.52 7.98
N LYS A 63 -37.66 1.52 8.42
CA LYS A 63 -38.77 1.31 9.38
C LYS A 63 -39.82 0.35 8.83
N LYS A 64 -40.21 0.50 7.56
CA LYS A 64 -41.14 -0.39 6.88
C LYS A 64 -40.61 -1.83 6.80
N SER A 65 -39.35 -1.99 6.37
CA SER A 65 -38.72 -3.32 6.23
C SER A 65 -38.57 -4.02 7.57
N ALA A 66 -38.25 -3.28 8.63
CA ALA A 66 -38.11 -3.82 9.97
C ALA A 66 -39.44 -3.97 10.72
N GLN A 67 -40.58 -3.47 10.22
CA GLN A 67 -41.83 -3.35 10.99
C GLN A 67 -42.27 -4.66 11.66
N ASN A 68 -42.18 -5.76 10.90
CA ASN A 68 -42.59 -7.11 11.28
C ASN A 68 -41.41 -8.01 11.70
N CYS A 69 -40.21 -7.45 11.86
CA CYS A 69 -39.02 -8.17 12.28
C CYS A 69 -38.73 -7.92 13.77
N ASN A 70 -38.55 -9.01 14.52
CA ASN A 70 -38.10 -8.97 15.92
C ASN A 70 -36.58 -9.05 16.04
N GLU A 71 -35.90 -9.63 15.05
CA GLU A 71 -34.43 -9.72 14.99
C GLU A 71 -33.89 -8.90 13.83
N VAL A 72 -32.87 -8.08 14.10
CA VAL A 72 -32.24 -7.22 13.11
C VAL A 72 -30.73 -7.42 13.14
N PHE A 73 -30.20 -8.04 12.09
CA PHE A 73 -28.77 -8.18 11.86
C PHE A 73 -28.20 -6.89 11.24
N LEU A 74 -27.24 -6.27 11.92
CA LEU A 74 -26.51 -5.08 11.54
C LEU A 74 -25.17 -5.52 10.92
N ALA A 75 -25.08 -5.35 9.61
CA ALA A 75 -23.92 -5.69 8.80
C ALA A 75 -23.24 -4.48 8.10
N PRO A 76 -23.14 -3.27 8.70
CA PRO A 76 -22.21 -2.27 8.21
C PRO A 76 -20.76 -2.79 8.19
N ASP A 77 -19.89 -2.11 7.45
CA ASP A 77 -18.45 -2.37 7.40
C ASP A 77 -17.82 -2.66 8.77
N PRO A 78 -16.78 -3.50 8.84
CA PRO A 78 -16.17 -3.91 10.11
C PRO A 78 -15.22 -2.84 10.69
N ASP A 79 -15.49 -1.56 10.53
CA ASP A 79 -14.71 -0.45 11.09
C ASP A 79 -15.55 0.37 12.10
N ARG A 80 -14.91 1.33 12.77
CA ARG A 80 -15.60 2.22 13.72
C ARG A 80 -16.71 3.07 13.07
N GLU A 81 -16.61 3.35 11.77
CA GLU A 81 -17.65 4.10 11.05
C GLU A 81 -18.88 3.23 10.82
N GLY A 82 -18.68 1.96 10.47
CA GLY A 82 -19.73 0.96 10.41
C GLY A 82 -20.41 0.76 11.77
N GLU A 83 -19.65 0.78 12.86
CA GLU A 83 -20.23 0.71 14.21
C GLU A 83 -21.14 1.90 14.51
N ALA A 84 -20.70 3.13 14.20
CA ALA A 84 -21.55 4.31 14.32
C ALA A 84 -22.82 4.26 13.47
N ILE A 85 -22.74 3.71 12.26
CA ILE A 85 -23.92 3.46 11.42
C ILE A 85 -24.86 2.45 12.10
N ALA A 86 -24.31 1.37 12.67
CA ALA A 86 -25.09 0.35 13.38
C ALA A 86 -25.88 0.97 14.56
N PHE A 87 -25.23 1.75 15.42
CA PHE A 87 -25.88 2.45 16.54
C PHE A 87 -26.95 3.45 16.07
N HIS A 88 -26.68 4.23 15.03
CA HIS A 88 -27.69 5.15 14.49
C HIS A 88 -28.91 4.43 13.89
N ILE A 89 -28.72 3.24 13.30
CA ILE A 89 -29.80 2.37 12.84
C ILE A 89 -30.60 1.83 14.03
N MET A 90 -29.93 1.39 15.09
CA MET A 90 -30.59 0.89 16.30
C MET A 90 -31.51 1.95 16.91
N ASP A 91 -31.03 3.19 17.05
CA ASP A 91 -31.82 4.29 17.57
C ASP A 91 -33.09 4.54 16.74
N ILE A 92 -32.97 4.50 15.42
CA ILE A 92 -34.09 4.74 14.49
C ILE A 92 -35.11 3.61 14.51
N LEU A 93 -34.64 2.37 14.71
CA LEU A 93 -35.45 1.16 14.66
C LEU A 93 -35.84 0.63 16.05
N LYS A 94 -35.55 1.36 17.13
CA LYS A 94 -35.87 0.94 18.50
C LYS A 94 -37.36 0.63 18.63
N LYS A 95 -37.68 -0.58 19.08
CA LYS A 95 -39.04 -1.10 19.31
C LYS A 95 -39.00 -2.07 20.49
N LYS A 96 -40.09 -2.15 21.27
CA LYS A 96 -40.23 -3.16 22.32
C LYS A 96 -40.01 -4.57 21.74
N ASN A 97 -39.23 -5.41 22.43
CA ASN A 97 -38.88 -6.79 22.06
C ASN A 97 -38.03 -6.97 20.79
N ARG A 98 -37.46 -5.88 20.21
CA ARG A 98 -36.52 -5.99 19.09
C ARG A 98 -35.11 -6.28 19.58
N LYS A 99 -34.50 -7.33 19.07
CA LYS A 99 -33.10 -7.68 19.29
C LYS A 99 -32.26 -7.24 18.09
N PHE A 100 -31.07 -6.73 18.37
CA PHE A 100 -30.09 -6.33 17.37
C PHE A 100 -28.87 -7.23 17.49
N HIS A 101 -28.37 -7.70 16.35
CA HIS A 101 -27.18 -8.55 16.28
C HIS A 101 -26.18 -7.88 15.35
N ARG A 102 -24.97 -7.63 15.82
CA ARG A 102 -23.87 -7.15 14.99
C ARG A 102 -23.23 -8.35 14.29
N ILE A 103 -22.98 -8.25 12.99
CA ILE A 103 -22.21 -9.25 12.24
C ILE A 103 -21.09 -8.57 11.44
N LEU A 104 -19.90 -9.15 11.45
CA LEU A 104 -18.72 -8.60 10.78
C LEU A 104 -18.43 -9.40 9.52
N ILE A 105 -18.57 -8.77 8.35
CA ILE A 105 -18.28 -9.39 7.06
C ILE A 105 -16.97 -8.81 6.54
N HIS A 106 -15.92 -9.64 6.48
CA HIS A 106 -14.60 -9.25 5.99
C HIS A 106 -14.40 -9.52 4.50
N GLU A 107 -15.19 -10.44 3.94
CA GLU A 107 -15.25 -10.78 2.53
C GLU A 107 -16.68 -11.19 2.14
N LEU A 108 -17.13 -10.77 0.97
CA LEU A 108 -18.49 -11.03 0.47
C LEU A 108 -18.54 -12.31 -0.37
N THR A 109 -18.12 -13.41 0.26
CA THR A 109 -18.17 -14.79 -0.24
C THR A 109 -19.26 -15.58 0.48
N ARG A 110 -19.64 -16.76 -0.05
CA ARG A 110 -20.56 -17.66 0.66
C ARG A 110 -20.04 -17.98 2.07
N LYS A 111 -18.76 -18.36 2.17
CA LYS A 111 -18.11 -18.71 3.45
C LYS A 111 -18.13 -17.53 4.41
N GLY A 112 -17.66 -16.36 3.98
CA GLY A 112 -17.58 -15.16 4.83
C GLY A 112 -18.94 -14.69 5.35
N ILE A 113 -20.00 -14.80 4.55
CA ILE A 113 -21.36 -14.43 4.96
C ILE A 113 -21.95 -15.47 5.92
N THR A 114 -21.80 -16.76 5.63
CA THR A 114 -22.29 -17.83 6.51
C THR A 114 -21.61 -17.79 7.87
N ASP A 115 -20.28 -17.62 7.89
CA ASP A 115 -19.49 -17.51 9.12
C ASP A 115 -19.93 -16.30 9.97
N ALA A 116 -20.13 -15.14 9.34
CA ALA A 116 -20.60 -13.94 10.01
C ALA A 116 -22.01 -14.10 10.62
N LEU A 117 -22.90 -14.85 9.97
CA LEU A 117 -24.25 -15.13 10.47
C LEU A 117 -24.26 -16.15 11.62
N GLN A 118 -23.28 -17.06 11.66
CA GLN A 118 -23.13 -18.05 12.73
C GLN A 118 -22.50 -17.46 14.00
N HIS A 119 -21.81 -16.32 13.89
CA HIS A 119 -21.14 -15.65 15.00
C HIS A 119 -21.68 -14.22 15.23
N PRO A 120 -22.98 -14.04 15.52
CA PRO A 120 -23.51 -12.74 15.88
C PRO A 120 -22.92 -12.26 17.20
N MET A 121 -22.64 -10.97 17.28
CA MET A 121 -22.09 -10.31 18.47
C MET A 121 -22.97 -9.13 18.89
N ASP A 122 -22.70 -8.59 20.07
CA ASP A 122 -23.30 -7.33 20.49
C ASP A 122 -22.60 -6.14 19.80
N PRO A 123 -23.34 -5.06 19.49
CA PRO A 123 -22.74 -3.80 19.05
C PRO A 123 -21.68 -3.28 20.04
N ASP A 124 -20.56 -2.83 19.51
CA ASP A 124 -19.36 -2.46 20.25
C ASP A 124 -19.40 -0.98 20.66
N MET A 125 -19.74 -0.74 21.93
CA MET A 125 -19.86 0.62 22.50
C MET A 125 -18.54 1.39 22.46
N ASP A 126 -17.40 0.73 22.70
CA ASP A 126 -16.10 1.40 22.73
C ASP A 126 -15.70 1.88 21.33
N LYS A 127 -15.96 1.07 20.29
CA LYS A 127 -15.78 1.50 18.89
C LYS A 127 -16.71 2.63 18.51
N TYR A 128 -17.97 2.57 18.96
CA TYR A 128 -18.90 3.66 18.76
C TYR A 128 -18.37 4.95 19.40
N ASP A 129 -18.04 4.92 20.69
CA ASP A 129 -17.55 6.09 21.43
C ASP A 129 -16.25 6.65 20.86
N ALA A 130 -15.35 5.81 20.36
CA ALA A 130 -14.17 6.24 19.64
C ALA A 130 -14.50 7.01 18.34
N GLN A 131 -15.52 6.58 17.60
CA GLN A 131 -16.02 7.29 16.42
C GLN A 131 -16.69 8.61 16.82
N GLN A 132 -17.50 8.60 17.89
CA GLN A 132 -18.17 9.78 18.43
C GLN A 132 -17.19 10.83 18.90
N ALA A 133 -16.16 10.45 19.66
CA ALA A 133 -15.10 11.33 20.12
C ALA A 133 -14.39 12.00 18.94
N ARG A 134 -14.06 11.24 17.89
CA ARG A 134 -13.50 11.79 16.64
C ARG A 134 -14.45 12.81 16.00
N ARG A 135 -15.74 12.46 15.85
CA ARG A 135 -16.75 13.34 15.24
C ARG A 135 -16.90 14.66 16.00
N LYS A 136 -16.94 14.59 17.33
CA LYS A 136 -17.02 15.74 18.23
C LYS A 136 -15.78 16.63 18.15
N LEU A 137 -14.59 16.02 18.19
CA LEU A 137 -13.32 16.74 18.09
C LEU A 137 -13.20 17.49 16.76
N ASP A 138 -13.50 16.83 15.64
CA ASP A 138 -13.42 17.45 14.32
C ASP A 138 -14.45 18.59 14.18
N ARG A 139 -15.62 18.47 14.83
CA ARG A 139 -16.64 19.53 14.89
C ARG A 139 -16.18 20.75 15.68
N LEU A 140 -15.61 20.55 16.88
CA LEU A 140 -15.11 21.63 17.73
C LEU A 140 -14.01 22.42 17.03
N VAL A 141 -13.00 21.73 16.47
CA VAL A 141 -11.91 22.36 15.72
C VAL A 141 -12.44 23.15 14.51
N GLY A 142 -13.34 22.55 13.74
CA GLY A 142 -13.93 23.20 12.57
C GLY A 142 -14.68 24.49 12.92
N TYR A 143 -15.55 24.45 13.93
CA TYR A 143 -16.37 25.59 14.34
C TYR A 143 -15.58 26.71 15.01
N GLN A 144 -14.57 26.36 15.82
CA GLN A 144 -13.80 27.36 16.56
C GLN A 144 -12.71 28.02 15.69
N ILE A 145 -12.07 27.28 14.79
CA ILE A 145 -10.91 27.78 14.04
C ILE A 145 -11.28 28.36 12.67
N SER A 146 -12.28 27.82 11.97
CA SER A 146 -12.62 28.30 10.61
C SER A 146 -13.00 29.80 10.56
N PRO A 147 -13.77 30.36 11.51
CA PRO A 147 -14.06 31.79 11.52
C PRO A 147 -12.82 32.68 11.66
N LEU A 148 -11.79 32.20 12.37
CA LEU A 148 -10.52 32.91 12.48
C LEU A 148 -9.78 32.92 11.13
N LEU A 149 -9.75 31.79 10.42
CA LEU A 149 -9.17 31.70 9.07
C LEU A 149 -9.89 32.63 8.07
N TRP A 150 -11.21 32.76 8.18
CA TRP A 150 -11.98 33.68 7.34
C TRP A 150 -11.62 35.14 7.56
N LYS A 151 -11.34 35.52 8.81
CA LYS A 151 -10.94 36.88 9.18
C LYS A 151 -9.49 37.20 8.83
N LYS A 152 -8.60 36.22 8.91
CA LYS A 152 -7.13 36.43 8.82
C LYS A 152 -6.48 35.99 7.51
N VAL A 153 -7.16 35.13 6.73
CA VAL A 153 -6.60 34.56 5.50
C VAL A 153 -7.57 34.78 4.34
N GLN A 154 -8.68 34.02 4.29
CA GLN A 154 -9.66 34.12 3.21
C GLN A 154 -11.00 33.51 3.65
N ARG A 155 -12.11 34.17 3.31
CA ARG A 155 -13.46 33.63 3.54
C ARG A 155 -13.66 32.30 2.80
N GLY A 156 -14.35 31.37 3.43
CA GLY A 156 -14.69 30.05 2.86
C GLY A 156 -13.63 28.96 3.08
N LEU A 157 -12.51 29.24 3.75
CA LEU A 157 -11.53 28.23 4.14
C LEU A 157 -12.05 27.32 5.26
N SER A 158 -11.59 26.07 5.31
CA SER A 158 -11.93 25.14 6.39
C SER A 158 -10.72 24.85 7.26
N ALA A 159 -10.94 24.84 8.58
CA ALA A 159 -9.97 24.31 9.53
C ALA A 159 -10.23 22.83 9.76
N GLY A 160 -9.18 22.01 9.67
CA GLY A 160 -9.27 20.58 9.91
C GLY A 160 -8.02 20.05 10.59
N ARG A 161 -8.17 19.45 11.76
CA ARG A 161 -7.05 18.99 12.60
C ARG A 161 -6.03 18.13 11.84
N VAL A 162 -6.51 17.20 11.01
CA VAL A 162 -5.63 16.30 10.21
C VAL A 162 -5.20 16.98 8.89
N GLN A 163 -6.12 17.66 8.22
CA GLN A 163 -5.85 18.32 6.94
C GLN A 163 -4.78 19.40 7.06
N SER A 164 -4.85 20.25 8.09
CA SER A 164 -3.90 21.33 8.31
C SER A 164 -2.48 20.80 8.56
N VAL A 165 -2.32 19.66 9.24
CA VAL A 165 -1.01 19.01 9.42
C VAL A 165 -0.48 18.47 8.10
N ALA A 166 -1.33 17.84 7.28
CA ALA A 166 -0.92 17.37 5.94
C ALA A 166 -0.48 18.53 5.03
N VAL A 167 -1.21 19.65 5.05
CA VAL A 167 -0.81 20.88 4.34
C VAL A 167 0.52 21.40 4.88
N LYS A 168 0.72 21.39 6.21
CA LYS A 168 1.98 21.81 6.85
C LYS A 168 3.17 20.98 6.33
N ILE A 169 3.03 19.65 6.25
CA ILE A 169 4.10 18.77 5.74
C ILE A 169 4.52 19.18 4.32
N ILE A 170 3.55 19.49 3.45
CA ILE A 170 3.82 19.95 2.08
C ILE A 170 4.52 21.31 2.09
N CYS A 171 4.02 22.26 2.90
CA CYS A 171 4.63 23.59 3.01
C CYS A 171 6.04 23.55 3.61
N ASP A 172 6.30 22.67 4.57
CA ASP A 172 7.62 22.49 5.18
C ASP A 172 8.61 21.94 4.13
N ARG A 173 8.22 20.90 3.37
CA ARG A 173 9.04 20.37 2.28
C ARG A 173 9.32 21.43 1.20
N GLU A 174 8.33 22.23 0.83
CA GLU A 174 8.51 23.32 -0.12
C GLU A 174 9.49 24.39 0.42
N ARG A 175 9.45 24.68 1.72
CA ARG A 175 10.43 25.58 2.36
C ARG A 175 11.84 24.99 2.35
N GLU A 176 12.00 23.69 2.63
CA GLU A 176 13.29 22.99 2.51
C GLU A 176 13.85 23.11 1.08
N ILE A 177 13.02 22.86 0.06
CA ILE A 177 13.42 22.95 -1.36
C ILE A 177 13.87 24.37 -1.72
N ARG A 178 13.16 25.41 -1.25
CA ARG A 178 13.50 26.82 -1.53
C ARG A 178 14.76 27.29 -0.82
N GLN A 179 15.05 26.75 0.36
CA GLN A 179 16.25 27.08 1.13
C GLN A 179 17.48 26.27 0.68
N PHE A 180 17.27 25.24 -0.14
CA PHE A 180 18.34 24.37 -0.60
C PHE A 180 19.28 25.09 -1.57
N ILE A 181 20.57 25.11 -1.23
CA ILE A 181 21.63 25.64 -2.09
C ILE A 181 22.37 24.44 -2.71
N PRO A 182 22.27 24.23 -4.03
CA PRO A 182 22.98 23.15 -4.70
C PRO A 182 24.49 23.27 -4.53
N GLN A 183 25.12 22.15 -4.17
CA GLN A 183 26.57 22.03 -4.05
C GLN A 183 27.10 21.23 -5.23
N GLU A 184 28.11 21.78 -5.88
CA GLU A 184 28.84 21.10 -6.94
C GLU A 184 29.51 19.84 -6.39
N TYR A 185 29.53 18.78 -7.20
CA TYR A 185 30.41 17.65 -6.99
C TYR A 185 30.69 16.92 -8.29
N TRP A 186 31.78 16.15 -8.31
CA TRP A 186 32.17 15.35 -9.47
C TRP A 186 32.18 13.86 -9.15
N THR A 187 31.87 13.07 -10.16
CA THR A 187 32.09 11.62 -10.16
C THR A 187 33.02 11.27 -11.30
N LEU A 188 33.88 10.28 -11.10
CA LEU A 188 34.72 9.73 -12.16
C LEU A 188 34.32 8.29 -12.43
N THR A 189 34.03 7.99 -13.69
CA THR A 189 33.95 6.62 -14.19
C THR A 189 35.06 6.34 -15.19
N ALA A 190 35.48 5.08 -15.31
CA ALA A 190 36.47 4.61 -16.25
C ALA A 190 35.87 3.50 -17.11
N ASP A 191 35.93 3.62 -18.43
CA ASP A 191 35.57 2.57 -19.36
C ASP A 191 36.80 1.67 -19.55
N LEU A 192 36.71 0.44 -19.06
CA LEU A 192 37.81 -0.50 -18.93
C LEU A 192 37.57 -1.71 -19.84
N LEU A 193 38.63 -2.25 -20.42
CA LEU A 193 38.60 -3.48 -21.21
C LEU A 193 39.55 -4.50 -20.59
N ALA A 194 39.00 -5.66 -20.23
CA ALA A 194 39.76 -6.85 -19.86
C ALA A 194 40.33 -7.53 -21.12
N ASN A 195 41.06 -8.64 -20.96
CA ASN A 195 41.51 -9.43 -22.10
C ASN A 195 40.34 -9.97 -22.94
N THR A 196 39.17 -10.08 -22.33
CA THR A 196 37.93 -10.48 -23.00
C THR A 196 36.93 -9.31 -23.07
N PRO A 197 36.25 -9.11 -24.22
CA PRO A 197 35.14 -8.15 -24.32
C PRO A 197 33.95 -8.58 -23.44
N PRO A 198 33.03 -7.66 -23.08
CA PRO A 198 32.92 -6.28 -23.55
C PRO A 198 33.67 -5.26 -22.67
N VAL A 199 33.75 -4.02 -23.16
CA VAL A 199 34.14 -2.86 -22.34
C VAL A 199 33.13 -2.68 -21.21
N PHE A 200 33.63 -2.38 -20.02
CA PHE A 200 32.81 -2.13 -18.85
C PHE A 200 33.24 -0.87 -18.09
N GLN A 201 32.25 -0.07 -17.71
CA GLN A 201 32.40 1.10 -16.86
C GLN A 201 32.54 0.77 -15.36
N ALA A 202 33.59 1.26 -14.72
CA ALA A 202 33.78 1.21 -13.27
C ALA A 202 33.77 2.62 -12.66
N THR A 203 33.28 2.77 -11.43
CA THR A 203 33.15 4.07 -10.74
C THR A 203 34.21 4.21 -9.65
N LEU A 204 34.84 5.37 -9.52
CA LEU A 204 35.80 5.66 -8.45
C LEU A 204 35.10 5.65 -7.08
N GLN A 205 35.58 4.83 -6.15
CA GLN A 205 35.02 4.65 -4.80
C GLN A 205 35.96 5.11 -3.69
N LYS A 206 37.28 5.19 -3.92
CA LYS A 206 38.25 5.50 -2.86
C LYS A 206 39.43 6.31 -3.40
N ILE A 207 39.90 7.26 -2.60
CA ILE A 207 41.14 8.01 -2.81
C ILE A 207 41.99 7.92 -1.53
N GLY A 208 43.14 7.27 -1.60
CA GLY A 208 43.97 6.89 -0.46
C GLY A 208 43.21 5.99 0.51
N THR A 209 43.12 6.40 1.78
CA THR A 209 42.34 5.70 2.81
C THR A 209 40.86 6.10 2.83
N LYS A 210 40.46 7.14 2.09
CA LYS A 210 39.15 7.78 2.21
C LYS A 210 38.19 7.26 1.16
N LYS A 211 37.06 6.69 1.61
CA LYS A 211 35.95 6.28 0.74
C LYS A 211 35.16 7.51 0.28
N LEU A 212 34.85 7.55 -1.01
CA LEU A 212 33.90 8.49 -1.60
C LEU A 212 32.48 7.97 -1.34
N ASP A 213 31.60 8.86 -0.91
CA ASP A 213 30.20 8.57 -0.64
C ASP A 213 29.40 9.84 -0.96
N ASN A 214 28.31 9.66 -1.70
CA ASN A 214 27.36 10.72 -2.06
C ASN A 214 26.85 11.51 -0.85
N ASN A 215 26.94 10.99 0.38
CA ASN A 215 26.50 11.68 1.58
C ASN A 215 27.62 12.25 2.47
N ARG A 216 28.88 11.86 2.28
CA ARG A 216 29.98 12.23 3.21
C ARG A 216 31.17 12.87 2.55
N ARG A 217 31.63 12.33 1.42
CA ARG A 217 32.87 12.77 0.78
C ARG A 217 32.76 12.67 -0.72
N LYS A 218 32.92 13.80 -1.40
CA LYS A 218 32.83 13.94 -2.85
C LYS A 218 34.08 14.64 -3.37
N ILE A 219 34.28 14.56 -4.67
CA ILE A 219 35.22 15.44 -5.39
C ILE A 219 34.50 16.78 -5.52
N ALA A 220 34.98 17.81 -4.84
CA ALA A 220 34.19 19.01 -4.55
C ALA A 220 33.99 19.92 -5.77
N ASN A 221 34.98 19.97 -6.66
CA ASN A 221 34.99 20.91 -7.78
C ASN A 221 35.87 20.40 -8.93
N GLN A 222 35.85 21.14 -10.04
CA GLN A 222 36.63 20.83 -11.23
C GLN A 222 38.14 20.77 -10.98
N GLN A 223 38.70 21.66 -10.14
CA GLN A 223 40.14 21.67 -9.86
C GLN A 223 40.61 20.36 -9.21
N GLU A 224 39.86 19.86 -8.23
CA GLU A 224 40.16 18.57 -7.59
C GLU A 224 40.02 17.41 -8.59
N MET A 225 39.01 17.44 -9.46
CA MET A 225 38.83 16.46 -10.52
C MET A 225 40.00 16.48 -11.52
N ASP A 226 40.46 17.65 -11.95
CA ASP A 226 41.57 17.79 -12.88
C ASP A 226 42.88 17.27 -12.28
N THR A 227 43.13 17.50 -10.99
CA THR A 227 44.28 16.90 -10.28
C THR A 227 44.17 15.37 -10.29
N ILE A 228 42.99 14.82 -10.02
CA ILE A 228 42.76 13.37 -10.07
C ILE A 228 43.00 12.82 -11.48
N LEU A 229 42.50 13.49 -12.53
CA LEU A 229 42.70 13.05 -13.92
C LEU A 229 44.18 13.06 -14.33
N LYS A 230 44.93 14.11 -13.92
CA LYS A 230 46.38 14.18 -14.15
C LYS A 230 47.12 13.04 -13.46
N GLU A 231 46.72 12.68 -12.25
CA GLU A 231 47.34 11.56 -11.52
C GLU A 231 46.97 10.19 -12.13
N ILE A 232 45.74 10.01 -12.61
CA ILE A 232 45.22 8.72 -13.11
C ILE A 232 45.57 8.46 -14.58
N SER A 233 45.82 9.47 -15.39
CA SER A 233 46.05 9.32 -16.85
C SER A 233 47.22 8.41 -17.23
N GLN A 234 48.18 8.23 -16.32
CA GLN A 234 49.34 7.33 -16.48
C GLN A 234 49.30 6.12 -15.53
N ALA A 235 48.15 5.81 -14.94
CA ALA A 235 48.02 4.69 -14.02
C ALA A 235 47.75 3.38 -14.76
N ASP A 236 48.44 2.32 -14.34
CA ASP A 236 48.04 0.95 -14.64
C ASP A 236 46.78 0.61 -13.83
N PHE A 237 45.75 0.13 -14.52
CA PHE A 237 44.53 -0.38 -13.89
C PHE A 237 44.64 -1.90 -13.77
N MET A 238 44.39 -2.42 -12.57
CA MET A 238 44.48 -3.85 -12.30
C MET A 238 43.34 -4.30 -11.39
N VAL A 239 42.80 -5.49 -11.66
CA VAL A 239 41.82 -6.11 -10.78
C VAL A 239 42.49 -6.42 -9.44
N ASP A 240 41.93 -5.87 -8.37
CA ASP A 240 42.45 -6.01 -7.01
C ASP A 240 41.75 -7.12 -6.25
N GLU A 241 40.41 -7.17 -6.32
CA GLU A 241 39.59 -8.13 -5.60
C GLU A 241 38.29 -8.40 -6.36
N ILE A 242 37.85 -9.66 -6.37
CA ILE A 242 36.54 -10.05 -6.90
C ILE A 242 35.68 -10.63 -5.77
N LYS A 243 34.62 -9.90 -5.38
CA LYS A 243 33.65 -10.39 -4.41
C LYS A 243 32.42 -10.96 -5.10
N SER A 244 32.10 -12.22 -4.81
CA SER A 244 30.86 -12.86 -5.25
C SER A 244 30.04 -13.35 -4.05
N LYS A 245 28.73 -13.07 -4.07
CA LYS A 245 27.81 -13.56 -3.06
C LYS A 245 26.43 -13.79 -3.66
N THR A 246 25.73 -14.82 -3.18
CA THR A 246 24.31 -15.01 -3.46
C THR A 246 23.50 -14.36 -2.34
N VAL A 247 22.64 -13.41 -2.69
CA VAL A 247 21.73 -12.78 -1.73
C VAL A 247 20.31 -13.27 -1.95
N LYS A 248 19.57 -13.45 -0.85
CA LYS A 248 18.15 -13.82 -0.89
C LYS A 248 17.30 -12.56 -0.77
N ARG A 249 16.38 -12.36 -1.70
CA ARG A 249 15.38 -11.29 -1.66
C ARG A 249 14.05 -11.85 -1.20
N ASN A 250 13.49 -11.24 -0.15
CA ASN A 250 12.19 -11.61 0.37
C ASN A 250 11.07 -10.96 -0.46
N PRO A 251 9.97 -11.69 -0.72
CA PRO A 251 8.74 -11.04 -1.13
C PRO A 251 8.22 -10.16 -0.01
N LEU A 252 7.43 -9.17 -0.40
CA LEU A 252 6.81 -8.25 0.53
C LEU A 252 5.49 -8.82 1.06
N PRO A 253 5.01 -8.30 2.21
CA PRO A 253 3.74 -8.73 2.76
C PRO A 253 2.57 -8.36 1.81
N PRO A 254 1.43 -9.07 1.96
CA PRO A 254 0.15 -8.67 1.40
C PRO A 254 -0.19 -7.20 1.70
N PHE A 255 -1.10 -6.62 0.92
CA PHE A 255 -1.37 -5.20 1.05
C PHE A 255 -2.12 -4.85 2.34
N ILE A 256 -1.72 -3.72 2.93
CA ILE A 256 -2.57 -2.89 3.80
C ILE A 256 -3.03 -1.67 3.01
N THR A 257 -3.98 -0.90 3.53
CA THR A 257 -4.54 0.27 2.83
C THR A 257 -3.46 1.25 2.37
N SER A 258 -2.51 1.58 3.24
CA SER A 258 -1.46 2.56 2.92
C SER A 258 -0.50 2.08 1.83
N LYS A 259 -0.17 0.78 1.81
CA LYS A 259 0.71 0.19 0.80
C LYS A 259 0.01 -0.03 -0.53
N LEU A 260 -1.27 -0.40 -0.52
CA LEU A 260 -2.07 -0.46 -1.74
C LEU A 260 -2.14 0.92 -2.42
N GLN A 261 -2.39 1.97 -1.64
CA GLN A 261 -2.44 3.35 -2.17
C GLN A 261 -1.09 3.79 -2.74
N GLN A 262 0.02 3.53 -2.03
CA GLN A 262 1.37 3.86 -2.51
C GLN A 262 1.68 3.16 -3.85
N ASP A 263 1.44 1.86 -3.94
CA ASP A 263 1.76 1.09 -5.15
C ASP A 263 0.81 1.43 -6.31
N ALA A 264 -0.47 1.68 -6.04
CA ALA A 264 -1.42 2.13 -7.06
C ALA A 264 -1.07 3.52 -7.62
N ILE A 265 -0.57 4.45 -6.79
CA ILE A 265 -0.05 5.75 -7.26
C ILE A 265 1.18 5.53 -8.17
N ASN A 266 2.13 4.73 -7.73
CA ASN A 266 3.41 4.56 -8.41
C ASN A 266 3.26 3.79 -9.73
N ARG A 267 2.47 2.71 -9.75
CA ARG A 267 2.35 1.78 -10.88
C ARG A 267 1.15 2.07 -11.77
N LEU A 268 0.02 2.46 -11.19
CA LEU A 268 -1.26 2.62 -11.93
C LEU A 268 -1.61 4.09 -12.17
N ARG A 269 -0.87 5.04 -11.56
CA ARG A 269 -1.18 6.48 -11.56
C ARG A 269 -2.56 6.79 -10.97
N PHE A 270 -3.05 5.96 -10.07
CA PHE A 270 -4.31 6.21 -9.38
C PHE A 270 -4.09 7.12 -8.19
N SER A 271 -4.95 8.14 -8.02
CA SER A 271 -4.99 8.87 -6.76
C SER A 271 -5.44 7.96 -5.61
N ALA A 272 -5.15 8.33 -4.37
CA ALA A 272 -5.63 7.59 -3.21
C ALA A 272 -7.17 7.44 -3.22
N LYS A 273 -7.90 8.50 -3.60
CA LYS A 273 -9.36 8.47 -3.75
C LYS A 273 -9.82 7.47 -4.82
N LYS A 274 -9.19 7.48 -5.99
CA LYS A 274 -9.52 6.55 -7.08
C LYS A 274 -9.26 5.10 -6.66
N THR A 275 -8.11 4.85 -6.02
CA THR A 275 -7.74 3.53 -5.50
C THR A 275 -8.81 2.98 -4.55
N MET A 276 -9.22 3.77 -3.56
CA MET A 276 -10.23 3.32 -2.59
C MET A 276 -11.61 3.12 -3.22
N MET A 277 -11.99 3.96 -4.18
CA MET A 277 -13.26 3.79 -4.91
C MET A 277 -13.29 2.48 -5.70
N VAL A 278 -12.21 2.15 -6.42
CA VAL A 278 -12.12 0.91 -7.20
C VAL A 278 -12.03 -0.31 -6.26
N ALA A 279 -11.27 -0.22 -5.17
CA ALA A 279 -11.20 -1.28 -4.16
C ALA A 279 -12.57 -1.55 -3.51
N GLN A 280 -13.35 -0.51 -3.21
CA GLN A 280 -14.73 -0.66 -2.71
C GLN A 280 -15.58 -1.48 -3.68
N GLN A 281 -15.51 -1.20 -4.99
CA GLN A 281 -16.28 -1.95 -6.00
C GLN A 281 -15.86 -3.43 -6.05
N LEU A 282 -14.56 -3.70 -5.98
CA LEU A 282 -14.03 -5.07 -5.94
C LEU A 282 -14.48 -5.82 -4.68
N TYR A 283 -14.59 -5.12 -3.54
CA TYR A 283 -15.06 -5.70 -2.28
C TYR A 283 -16.57 -5.95 -2.27
N GLU A 284 -17.39 -4.95 -2.64
CA GLU A 284 -18.86 -5.01 -2.58
C GLU A 284 -19.48 -6.03 -3.54
N GLY A 285 -18.80 -6.27 -4.66
CA GLY A 285 -19.05 -7.39 -5.54
C GLY A 285 -19.19 -7.02 -7.01
N ILE A 286 -18.73 -7.92 -7.86
CA ILE A 286 -18.83 -7.81 -9.32
C ILE A 286 -19.46 -9.09 -9.86
N ASP A 287 -20.32 -8.97 -10.86
CA ASP A 287 -20.88 -10.12 -11.56
C ASP A 287 -19.82 -10.74 -12.47
N ILE A 288 -19.38 -11.94 -12.11
CA ILE A 288 -18.35 -12.71 -12.81
C ILE A 288 -18.93 -13.98 -13.47
N GLY A 289 -20.24 -14.02 -13.72
CA GLY A 289 -20.90 -15.14 -14.38
C GLY A 289 -21.18 -16.34 -13.48
N THR A 290 -20.99 -16.23 -12.15
CA THR A 290 -21.27 -17.28 -11.16
C THR A 290 -22.71 -17.23 -10.62
N GLY A 291 -23.66 -16.77 -11.43
CA GLY A 291 -25.06 -16.60 -11.03
C GLY A 291 -25.31 -15.42 -10.08
N GLY A 292 -24.51 -14.35 -10.17
CA GLY A 292 -24.68 -13.11 -9.42
C GLY A 292 -23.37 -12.55 -8.87
N PRO A 293 -23.38 -11.32 -8.33
CA PRO A 293 -22.16 -10.62 -7.90
C PRO A 293 -21.45 -11.33 -6.75
N GLU A 294 -20.13 -11.19 -6.72
CA GLU A 294 -19.25 -11.76 -5.71
C GLU A 294 -18.12 -10.79 -5.34
N GLY A 295 -17.79 -10.69 -4.06
CA GLY A 295 -16.65 -9.90 -3.59
C GLY A 295 -15.33 -10.53 -4.04
N LEU A 296 -14.54 -9.78 -4.79
CA LEU A 296 -13.27 -10.26 -5.37
C LEU A 296 -12.08 -10.03 -4.45
N ILE A 297 -12.17 -9.08 -3.51
CA ILE A 297 -11.12 -8.81 -2.53
C ILE A 297 -11.69 -8.74 -1.11
N THR A 298 -10.83 -8.94 -0.12
CA THR A 298 -11.13 -8.68 1.29
C THR A 298 -11.27 -7.18 1.57
N TYR A 299 -11.76 -6.84 2.77
CA TYR A 299 -12.00 -5.46 3.17
C TYR A 299 -10.76 -4.55 3.03
N MET A 300 -10.90 -3.47 2.27
CA MET A 300 -9.78 -2.63 1.83
C MET A 300 -9.33 -1.56 2.84
N ARG A 301 -10.01 -1.40 3.98
CA ARG A 301 -9.60 -0.50 5.08
C ARG A 301 -9.05 -1.33 6.23
N THR A 302 -7.75 -1.59 6.17
CA THR A 302 -7.04 -2.49 7.07
C THR A 302 -5.59 -2.02 7.22
N ASP A 303 -5.08 -2.12 8.44
CA ASP A 303 -3.67 -1.97 8.78
C ASP A 303 -2.99 -3.33 9.05
N SER A 304 -3.71 -4.43 8.83
CA SER A 304 -3.25 -5.78 9.08
C SER A 304 -2.64 -6.43 7.84
N ILE A 305 -1.48 -7.09 8.00
CA ILE A 305 -0.88 -7.98 6.99
C ILE A 305 -1.20 -9.46 7.25
N ARG A 306 -2.09 -9.76 8.22
CA ARG A 306 -2.54 -11.12 8.55
C ARG A 306 -3.32 -11.72 7.39
N ILE A 307 -3.21 -13.02 7.19
CA ILE A 307 -3.99 -13.79 6.21
C ILE A 307 -4.57 -15.03 6.89
N ALA A 308 -5.74 -15.47 6.43
CA ALA A 308 -6.37 -16.71 6.84
C ALA A 308 -5.50 -17.91 6.38
N PRO A 309 -5.38 -18.97 7.20
CA PRO A 309 -4.65 -20.17 6.83
C PRO A 309 -5.10 -20.73 5.47
N GLU A 310 -6.41 -20.77 5.22
CA GLU A 310 -6.99 -21.30 3.99
C GLU A 310 -6.54 -20.52 2.76
N ALA A 311 -6.50 -19.18 2.84
CA ALA A 311 -6.01 -18.35 1.74
C ALA A 311 -4.52 -18.62 1.43
N ALA A 312 -3.73 -18.92 2.47
CA ALA A 312 -2.32 -19.27 2.32
C ALA A 312 -2.15 -20.67 1.69
N HIS A 313 -3.04 -21.62 2.03
CA HIS A 313 -3.09 -22.94 1.40
C HIS A 313 -3.53 -22.86 -0.07
N GLU A 314 -4.59 -22.13 -0.40
CA GLU A 314 -5.01 -21.93 -1.80
C GLU A 314 -3.88 -21.32 -2.64
N ALA A 315 -3.18 -20.31 -2.10
CA ALA A 315 -2.04 -19.70 -2.78
C ALA A 315 -0.93 -20.72 -3.05
N ARG A 316 -0.61 -21.58 -2.08
CA ARG A 316 0.39 -22.65 -2.25
C ARG A 316 -0.02 -23.64 -3.35
N GLU A 317 -1.28 -24.06 -3.38
CA GLU A 317 -1.81 -24.97 -4.41
C GLU A 317 -1.70 -24.35 -5.80
N LEU A 318 -2.18 -23.12 -5.96
CA LEU A 318 -2.07 -22.37 -7.22
C LEU A 318 -0.62 -22.21 -7.65
N ILE A 319 0.28 -21.81 -6.74
CA ILE A 319 1.70 -21.60 -7.06
C ILE A 319 2.35 -22.89 -7.53
N THR A 320 2.08 -24.00 -6.83
CA THR A 320 2.63 -25.32 -7.18
C THR A 320 2.13 -25.77 -8.55
N ALA A 321 0.85 -25.55 -8.85
CA ALA A 321 0.24 -25.94 -10.12
C ALA A 321 0.71 -25.08 -11.30
N GLN A 322 0.87 -23.77 -11.12
CA GLN A 322 1.17 -22.83 -12.22
C GLN A 322 2.66 -22.59 -12.44
N PHE A 323 3.45 -22.53 -11.36
CA PHE A 323 4.88 -22.17 -11.42
C PHE A 323 5.80 -23.34 -11.08
N GLY A 324 5.26 -24.41 -10.49
CA GLY A 324 6.02 -25.59 -10.10
C GLY A 324 6.45 -25.58 -8.61
N PRO A 325 6.92 -26.74 -8.11
CA PRO A 325 7.22 -26.93 -6.69
C PRO A 325 8.34 -26.02 -6.16
N ASP A 326 9.32 -25.66 -7.01
CA ASP A 326 10.46 -24.81 -6.61
C ASP A 326 10.04 -23.37 -6.26
N PHE A 327 8.92 -22.90 -6.80
CA PHE A 327 8.35 -21.58 -6.51
C PHE A 327 7.44 -21.58 -5.29
N SER A 328 7.03 -22.77 -4.83
CA SER A 328 6.14 -22.99 -3.71
C SER A 328 6.90 -23.10 -2.39
N LEU A 329 6.24 -22.78 -1.28
CA LEU A 329 6.82 -22.93 0.05
C LEU A 329 6.44 -24.29 0.65
N SER A 330 7.36 -24.90 1.40
CA SER A 330 7.07 -26.13 2.16
C SER A 330 6.01 -25.91 3.25
N SER A 331 5.98 -24.71 3.82
CA SER A 331 4.97 -24.23 4.77
C SER A 331 4.52 -22.80 4.41
N PRO A 332 3.24 -22.44 4.57
CA PRO A 332 2.77 -21.08 4.28
C PRO A 332 3.49 -19.99 5.07
N ARG A 333 3.60 -18.80 4.48
CA ARG A 333 4.30 -17.66 5.09
C ARG A 333 3.30 -16.72 5.76
N PHE A 334 3.39 -16.62 7.09
CA PHE A 334 2.61 -15.65 7.86
C PHE A 334 3.47 -14.47 8.29
N PHE A 335 2.99 -13.26 7.99
CA PHE A 335 3.64 -12.02 8.40
C PHE A 335 3.05 -11.54 9.73
N LYS A 336 3.89 -11.07 10.65
CA LYS A 336 3.45 -10.58 11.97
C LYS A 336 3.16 -9.08 11.92
N ASN A 337 1.97 -8.68 12.40
CA ASN A 337 1.63 -7.28 12.65
C ASN A 337 2.50 -6.74 13.81
N LYS A 338 3.01 -5.51 13.67
CA LYS A 338 3.69 -4.82 14.79
C LYS A 338 2.72 -4.27 15.84
N ASN A 339 1.47 -3.98 15.43
CA ASN A 339 0.43 -3.44 16.30
C ASN A 339 -0.66 -4.51 16.52
N LYS A 340 -0.95 -4.86 17.78
CA LYS A 340 -1.90 -5.92 18.17
C LYS A 340 -3.36 -5.45 18.33
N ALA A 341 -3.62 -4.15 18.20
CA ALA A 341 -4.86 -3.54 18.72
C ALA A 341 -6.15 -3.86 17.91
N GLN A 342 -6.04 -4.43 16.70
CA GLN A 342 -7.21 -4.79 15.87
C GLN A 342 -7.02 -6.13 15.13
N ASP A 343 -6.68 -7.18 15.89
CA ASP A 343 -6.25 -8.50 15.40
C ASP A 343 -7.29 -9.27 14.56
N ALA A 344 -8.53 -8.77 14.44
CA ALA A 344 -9.56 -9.37 13.61
C ALA A 344 -9.39 -9.07 12.11
N HIS A 345 -8.69 -8.00 11.73
CA HIS A 345 -8.57 -7.63 10.32
C HIS A 345 -7.59 -8.51 9.54
N GLU A 346 -7.92 -8.72 8.28
CA GLU A 346 -7.09 -9.40 7.30
C GLU A 346 -6.45 -8.38 6.36
N ALA A 347 -5.37 -8.78 5.70
CA ALA A 347 -4.78 -8.04 4.60
C ALA A 347 -5.73 -7.93 3.41
N ILE A 348 -5.45 -6.95 2.55
CA ILE A 348 -6.11 -6.79 1.26
C ILE A 348 -5.53 -7.84 0.31
N ARG A 349 -6.34 -8.85 -0.01
CA ARG A 349 -6.01 -9.97 -0.90
C ARG A 349 -7.23 -10.37 -1.74
N PRO A 350 -7.05 -11.19 -2.80
CA PRO A 350 -8.17 -11.85 -3.45
C PRO A 350 -8.95 -12.71 -2.46
N THR A 351 -10.27 -12.74 -2.58
CA THR A 351 -11.13 -13.66 -1.81
C THR A 351 -10.85 -15.12 -2.16
N SER A 352 -10.53 -15.39 -3.42
CA SER A 352 -9.91 -16.64 -3.87
C SER A 352 -8.84 -16.36 -4.93
N VAL A 353 -7.71 -17.06 -4.84
CA VAL A 353 -6.60 -16.93 -5.81
C VAL A 353 -6.90 -17.59 -7.15
N PHE A 354 -7.85 -18.53 -7.19
CA PHE A 354 -8.28 -19.20 -8.42
C PHE A 354 -9.11 -18.31 -9.35
N ASN A 355 -9.54 -17.14 -8.87
CA ASN A 355 -10.03 -16.06 -9.70
C ASN A 355 -8.85 -15.31 -10.33
N THR A 356 -8.05 -16.02 -11.14
CA THR A 356 -6.84 -15.42 -11.72
C THR A 356 -7.18 -14.17 -12.54
N PRO A 357 -6.28 -13.18 -12.65
CA PRO A 357 -6.52 -11.97 -13.42
C PRO A 357 -7.03 -12.28 -14.83
N GLU A 358 -6.45 -13.27 -15.50
CA GLU A 358 -6.83 -13.71 -16.85
C GLU A 358 -8.29 -14.18 -16.90
N LYS A 359 -8.70 -15.01 -15.94
CA LYS A 359 -10.06 -15.56 -15.85
C LYS A 359 -11.11 -14.47 -15.67
N ILE A 360 -10.83 -13.48 -14.82
CA ILE A 360 -11.83 -12.47 -14.46
C ILE A 360 -11.78 -11.20 -15.30
N LYS A 361 -10.71 -11.00 -16.08
CA LYS A 361 -10.53 -9.84 -16.96
C LYS A 361 -11.77 -9.49 -17.81
N PRO A 362 -12.49 -10.44 -18.43
CA PRO A 362 -13.68 -10.12 -19.24
C PRO A 362 -14.82 -9.45 -18.46
N PHE A 363 -14.87 -9.63 -17.14
CA PHE A 363 -15.93 -9.10 -16.29
C PHE A 363 -15.57 -7.76 -15.64
N LEU A 364 -14.30 -7.35 -15.73
CA LEU A 364 -13.78 -6.17 -15.05
C LEU A 364 -13.63 -4.98 -16.00
N LYS A 365 -14.01 -3.79 -15.50
CA LYS A 365 -13.61 -2.53 -16.14
C LYS A 365 -12.08 -2.38 -16.09
N PRO A 366 -11.47 -1.58 -17.00
CA PRO A 366 -10.01 -1.44 -17.07
C PRO A 366 -9.35 -1.07 -15.74
N ASP A 367 -9.94 -0.14 -14.98
CA ASP A 367 -9.39 0.28 -13.69
C ASP A 367 -9.56 -0.80 -12.59
N GLN A 368 -10.67 -1.53 -12.62
CA GLN A 368 -10.93 -2.66 -11.70
C GLN A 368 -9.94 -3.78 -11.95
N PHE A 369 -9.72 -4.14 -13.22
CA PHE A 369 -8.74 -5.15 -13.61
C PHE A 369 -7.33 -4.76 -13.16
N LYS A 370 -6.90 -3.52 -13.44
CA LYS A 370 -5.56 -3.03 -13.03
C LYS A 370 -5.34 -3.12 -11.52
N LEU A 371 -6.34 -2.73 -10.71
CA LEU A 371 -6.20 -2.77 -9.26
C LEU A 371 -6.28 -4.22 -8.73
N TYR A 372 -7.16 -5.04 -9.29
CA TYR A 372 -7.26 -6.45 -8.92
C TYR A 372 -5.98 -7.21 -9.24
N ASP A 373 -5.44 -7.06 -10.46
CA ASP A 373 -4.17 -7.65 -10.89
C ASP A 373 -3.03 -7.29 -9.95
N LEU A 374 -2.95 -6.01 -9.53
CA LEU A 374 -1.96 -5.56 -8.56
C LEU A 374 -2.12 -6.26 -7.20
N ILE A 375 -3.34 -6.33 -6.67
CA ILE A 375 -3.67 -7.00 -5.40
C ILE A 375 -3.35 -8.49 -5.46
N TRP A 376 -3.78 -9.15 -6.54
CA TRP A 376 -3.57 -10.58 -6.77
C TRP A 376 -2.09 -10.91 -6.84
N LYS A 377 -1.32 -10.19 -7.67
CA LYS A 377 0.11 -10.42 -7.83
C LYS A 377 0.87 -10.20 -6.52
N ARG A 378 0.52 -9.16 -5.75
CA ARG A 378 1.15 -8.90 -4.44
C ARG A 378 0.88 -10.03 -3.45
N PHE A 379 -0.35 -10.53 -3.40
CA PHE A 379 -0.71 -11.61 -2.49
C PHE A 379 -0.03 -12.93 -2.88
N VAL A 380 -0.11 -13.34 -4.15
CA VAL A 380 0.53 -14.57 -4.64
C VAL A 380 2.04 -14.51 -4.43
N ALA A 381 2.69 -13.42 -4.83
CA ALA A 381 4.13 -13.22 -4.62
C ALA A 381 4.53 -13.31 -3.13
N SER A 382 3.69 -12.84 -2.20
CA SER A 382 3.94 -12.94 -0.76
C SER A 382 4.08 -14.39 -0.26
N GLN A 383 3.44 -15.34 -0.96
CA GLN A 383 3.44 -16.77 -0.65
C GLN A 383 4.42 -17.58 -1.51
N MET A 384 5.20 -16.93 -2.38
CA MET A 384 6.21 -17.60 -3.22
C MET A 384 7.58 -17.70 -2.52
N ALA A 385 8.44 -18.55 -3.09
CA ALA A 385 9.84 -18.67 -2.74
C ALA A 385 10.61 -17.34 -2.91
N GLN A 386 11.67 -17.17 -2.11
CA GLN A 386 12.57 -16.02 -2.21
C GLN A 386 13.32 -16.03 -3.55
N ALA A 387 13.57 -14.85 -4.12
CA ALA A 387 14.49 -14.75 -5.25
C ALA A 387 15.94 -14.92 -4.74
N GLN A 388 16.77 -15.59 -5.54
CA GLN A 388 18.21 -15.70 -5.30
C GLN A 388 18.93 -14.91 -6.39
N ILE A 389 19.73 -13.93 -5.96
CA ILE A 389 20.44 -13.02 -6.85
C ILE A 389 21.93 -13.19 -6.59
N ASP A 390 22.66 -13.58 -7.63
CA ASP A 390 24.11 -13.61 -7.59
C ASP A 390 24.63 -12.19 -7.84
N GLN A 391 25.36 -11.65 -6.88
CA GLN A 391 26.00 -10.35 -6.96
C GLN A 391 27.50 -10.54 -7.13
N LYS A 392 28.08 -9.86 -8.11
CA LYS A 392 29.53 -9.81 -8.35
C LYS A 392 29.97 -8.36 -8.30
N SER A 393 30.97 -8.07 -7.46
CA SER A 393 31.64 -6.78 -7.38
C SER A 393 33.11 -6.97 -7.74
N ILE A 394 33.60 -6.18 -8.68
CA ILE A 394 35.00 -6.16 -9.10
C ILE A 394 35.60 -4.86 -8.58
N PHE A 395 36.65 -4.97 -7.78
CA PHE A 395 37.44 -3.84 -7.30
C PHE A 395 38.71 -3.73 -8.12
N ILE A 396 39.03 -2.50 -8.54
CA ILE A 396 40.06 -2.22 -9.53
C ILE A 396 40.93 -1.12 -8.97
N LYS A 397 42.20 -1.43 -8.72
CA LYS A 397 43.16 -0.43 -8.27
C LYS A 397 43.77 0.29 -9.46
N ALA A 398 43.99 1.59 -9.27
CA ALA A 398 44.77 2.44 -10.16
C ALA A 398 45.78 3.20 -9.30
N LYS A 399 47.07 2.84 -9.43
CA LYS A 399 48.11 3.16 -8.43
C LYS A 399 47.75 2.65 -7.02
N GLU A 400 48.60 2.92 -6.03
CA GLU A 400 48.32 2.64 -4.61
C GLU A 400 47.21 3.55 -4.00
N LYS A 401 46.76 4.56 -4.75
CA LYS A 401 45.88 5.62 -4.25
C LYS A 401 44.41 5.44 -4.65
N TYR A 402 44.09 4.95 -5.84
CA TYR A 402 42.71 4.99 -6.35
C TYR A 402 42.09 3.61 -6.41
N LEU A 403 40.85 3.49 -5.95
CA LEU A 403 40.06 2.26 -6.06
C LEU A 403 38.75 2.54 -6.80
N PHE A 404 38.58 1.88 -7.93
CA PHE A 404 37.34 1.82 -8.68
C PHE A 404 36.57 0.55 -8.33
N SER A 405 35.26 0.59 -8.50
CA SER A 405 34.43 -0.61 -8.42
C SER A 405 33.37 -0.62 -9.51
N VAL A 406 33.05 -1.83 -9.97
CA VAL A 406 31.83 -2.11 -10.72
C VAL A 406 31.10 -3.25 -10.03
N SER A 407 29.77 -3.21 -10.02
CA SER A 407 28.95 -4.32 -9.53
C SER A 407 27.93 -4.69 -10.59
N GLY A 408 27.69 -6.00 -10.70
CA GLY A 408 26.67 -6.58 -11.55
C GLY A 408 25.91 -7.64 -10.77
N SER A 409 24.71 -7.94 -11.23
CA SER A 409 23.90 -8.97 -10.62
C SER A 409 23.14 -9.78 -11.65
N THR A 410 23.03 -11.08 -11.42
CA THR A 410 22.25 -12.00 -12.24
C THR A 410 21.25 -12.73 -11.37
N ILE A 411 20.03 -12.90 -11.87
CA ILE A 411 19.00 -13.67 -11.17
C ILE A 411 19.35 -15.15 -11.31
N ARG A 412 19.74 -15.78 -10.21
CA ARG A 412 20.00 -17.22 -10.13
C ARG A 412 18.68 -18.00 -10.09
N PHE A 413 17.75 -17.50 -9.29
CA PHE A 413 16.39 -18.03 -9.19
C PHE A 413 15.43 -16.86 -8.97
N PRO A 414 14.43 -16.64 -9.85
CA PRO A 414 13.58 -15.45 -9.78
C PRO A 414 12.58 -15.50 -8.62
N GLY A 415 12.19 -16.69 -8.14
CA GLY A 415 11.20 -16.83 -7.06
C GLY A 415 9.95 -15.98 -7.31
N PHE A 416 9.53 -15.22 -6.30
CA PHE A 416 8.36 -14.33 -6.38
C PHE A 416 8.41 -13.25 -7.49
N MET A 417 9.60 -12.92 -8.01
CA MET A 417 9.76 -11.85 -9.00
C MET A 417 9.10 -12.16 -10.35
N VAL A 418 8.80 -13.44 -10.63
CA VAL A 418 8.06 -13.83 -11.85
C VAL A 418 6.61 -13.30 -11.85
N VAL A 419 6.05 -13.02 -10.66
CA VAL A 419 4.68 -12.50 -10.49
C VAL A 419 4.68 -11.03 -10.10
N TYR A 420 5.59 -10.63 -9.22
CA TYR A 420 5.62 -9.27 -8.67
C TYR A 420 7.05 -8.74 -8.60
N ASP A 421 7.46 -8.01 -9.62
CA ASP A 421 8.71 -7.24 -9.59
C ASP A 421 8.42 -5.78 -9.21
N GLU A 422 9.21 -5.24 -8.28
CA GLU A 422 9.15 -3.81 -7.93
C GLU A 422 9.95 -2.94 -8.89
N GLU A 423 10.85 -3.52 -9.67
CA GLU A 423 11.91 -2.79 -10.37
C GLU A 423 11.54 -2.32 -11.79
N THR A 424 10.26 -2.06 -12.05
CA THR A 424 9.86 -1.24 -13.22
C THR A 424 10.10 0.27 -13.02
N SER A 425 10.70 0.70 -11.91
CA SER A 425 11.12 2.08 -11.68
C SER A 425 12.61 2.30 -12.00
N ASN A 426 13.00 2.35 -13.29
CA ASN A 426 14.21 3.01 -13.83
C ASN A 426 15.59 2.79 -13.14
N THR A 427 15.73 1.85 -12.21
CA THR A 427 16.92 1.67 -11.34
C THR A 427 17.73 0.42 -11.67
N ASN A 428 17.21 -0.48 -12.52
CA ASN A 428 18.01 -1.55 -13.15
C ASN A 428 18.72 -1.08 -14.42
N LYS A 429 19.23 0.17 -14.43
CA LYS A 429 20.14 0.61 -15.49
C LYS A 429 21.56 0.05 -15.35
N ASP A 430 21.87 -0.60 -14.23
CA ASP A 430 23.21 -1.13 -13.92
C ASP A 430 23.26 -2.67 -13.88
N ILE A 431 22.41 -3.38 -14.63
CA ILE A 431 22.74 -4.79 -14.97
C ILE A 431 23.76 -4.73 -16.11
N GLN A 432 24.96 -4.32 -15.76
CA GLN A 432 26.08 -4.40 -16.67
C GLN A 432 26.52 -5.85 -16.76
N SER A 433 26.59 -6.39 -17.98
CA SER A 433 27.24 -7.67 -18.22
C SER A 433 28.72 -7.52 -17.87
N LEU A 434 29.12 -8.03 -16.71
CA LEU A 434 30.51 -8.00 -16.28
C LEU A 434 31.31 -9.03 -17.07
N PRO A 435 32.49 -8.67 -17.60
CA PRO A 435 33.36 -9.64 -18.25
C PRO A 435 33.87 -10.68 -17.26
N LYS A 436 34.38 -11.78 -17.80
CA LYS A 436 35.21 -12.72 -17.03
C LYS A 436 36.56 -12.05 -16.83
N VAL A 437 36.94 -11.89 -15.57
CA VAL A 437 38.20 -11.29 -15.14
C VAL A 437 38.77 -12.09 -13.98
N GLU A 438 40.08 -12.03 -13.82
CA GLU A 438 40.83 -12.66 -12.73
C GLU A 438 41.52 -11.61 -11.85
N GLU A 439 41.79 -11.96 -10.59
CA GLU A 439 42.55 -11.09 -9.70
C GLU A 439 43.98 -10.91 -10.23
N GLY A 440 44.48 -9.67 -10.22
CA GLY A 440 45.76 -9.32 -10.83
C GLY A 440 45.71 -9.08 -12.35
N GLU A 441 44.56 -9.25 -13.01
CA GLU A 441 44.44 -8.96 -14.44
C GLU A 441 44.60 -7.46 -14.72
N LYS A 442 45.46 -7.12 -15.69
CA LYS A 442 45.63 -5.76 -16.18
C LYS A 442 44.47 -5.37 -17.09
N LEU A 443 43.95 -4.16 -16.90
CA LEU A 443 42.84 -3.60 -17.67
C LEU A 443 43.31 -2.46 -18.55
N THR A 444 42.85 -2.45 -19.80
CA THR A 444 43.08 -1.32 -20.72
C THR A 444 42.04 -0.24 -20.46
N VAL A 445 42.49 0.97 -20.13
CA VAL A 445 41.62 2.14 -20.05
C VAL A 445 41.27 2.61 -21.45
N LYS A 446 39.99 2.57 -21.81
CA LYS A 446 39.49 3.13 -23.06
C LYS A 446 39.13 4.60 -22.91
N LYS A 447 38.55 4.98 -21.77
CA LYS A 447 38.15 6.36 -21.51
C LYS A 447 38.00 6.64 -20.02
N LEU A 448 38.35 7.84 -19.59
CA LEU A 448 37.98 8.40 -18.29
C LEU A 448 36.86 9.41 -18.51
N ASN A 449 35.77 9.27 -17.77
CA ASN A 449 34.56 10.07 -17.91
C ASN A 449 34.32 10.85 -16.61
N PRO A 450 34.93 12.04 -16.43
CA PRO A 450 34.55 12.94 -15.36
C PRO A 450 33.15 13.49 -15.64
N LYS A 451 32.30 13.55 -14.61
CA LYS A 451 30.95 14.09 -14.73
C LYS A 451 30.67 15.04 -13.57
N GLN A 452 30.32 16.27 -13.92
CA GLN A 452 29.84 17.27 -12.99
C GLN A 452 28.39 16.98 -12.60
N HIS A 453 28.09 17.19 -11.33
CA HIS A 453 26.76 17.11 -10.75
C HIS A 453 26.55 18.23 -9.76
N PHE A 454 25.29 18.46 -9.45
CA PHE A 454 24.87 19.31 -8.35
C PHE A 454 23.96 18.51 -7.44
N THR A 455 24.07 18.73 -6.13
CA THR A 455 23.12 18.15 -5.18
C THR A 455 21.71 18.61 -5.53
N LYS A 456 20.73 17.75 -5.25
CA LYS A 456 19.31 18.04 -5.50
C LYS A 456 18.59 18.26 -4.15
N PRO A 457 17.60 19.16 -4.11
CA PRO A 457 16.78 19.39 -2.93
C PRO A 457 15.94 18.17 -2.55
#